data_AF-A0A0S8FA53-F1
#
_entry.id   AF-A0A0S8FA53-F1
#
_cell.length_a   1.000
_cell.length_b   1.000
_cell.length_c   1.000
_cell.angle_alpha   90.00
_cell.angle_beta   90.00
_cell.angle_gamma   90.00
#
_symmetry.space_group_name_H-M   'P 1'
#
loop_
_entity.id
_entity.type
_entity.pdbx_description
1 polymer ?
#
loop_
_entity_poly.entity_id
_entity_poly.type
_entity_poly.pdbx_seq_one_letter_code
_entity_poly.pdbx_strand_id
1 'polypeptide(L)'
;MRRPTRGTPRPGATWSGRIAALAGLCAEHLHTGLFNHFLRLVNTARPAGRQRADTAVRRALLGPLLRLEHPYWSRRCTFGGKRLARPSALVGRQRAMGILADVLLPMLLAHSRRENDAGAAGKLHELWRGLPRQEGNVVTRRMEQVIFASRREAREVVNSARRQQGLHQLYRDCCRLEAGCEGCVLYLAHQAGKSLAPL
;
A
#
# COMPACT_ATOMS: atom_id res chain seq x y z
N MET A 1 1.60 -18.24 36.95
CA MET A 1 1.82 -17.20 35.92
C MET A 1 2.64 -17.77 34.76
N ARG A 2 1.98 -18.24 33.68
CA ARG A 2 2.68 -18.70 32.47
C ARG A 2 2.66 -17.58 31.44
N ARG A 3 3.84 -17.08 31.05
CA ARG A 3 3.99 -16.10 29.96
C ARG A 3 3.38 -16.68 28.67
N PRO A 4 2.67 -15.88 27.85
CA PRO A 4 2.27 -16.33 26.53
C PRO A 4 3.54 -16.55 25.71
N THR A 5 3.70 -17.77 25.20
CA THR A 5 4.69 -18.09 24.19
C THR A 5 4.48 -17.16 23.01
N ARG A 6 5.50 -16.36 22.69
CA ARG A 6 5.53 -15.58 21.44
C ARG A 6 5.32 -16.57 20.31
N GLY A 7 4.16 -16.50 19.65
CA GLY A 7 3.85 -17.34 18.50
C GLY A 7 5.02 -17.33 17.54
N THR A 8 5.47 -18.51 17.15
CA THR A 8 6.51 -18.67 16.13
C THR A 8 6.10 -17.85 14.91
N PRO A 9 6.93 -16.88 14.45
CA PRO A 9 6.63 -16.16 13.24
C PRO A 9 6.49 -17.19 12.12
N ARG A 10 5.39 -17.13 11.36
CA ARG A 10 5.30 -17.80 10.05
C ARG A 10 6.61 -17.49 9.29
N PRO A 11 7.19 -18.43 8.55
CA PRO A 11 8.45 -18.23 7.83
C PRO A 11 8.22 -17.15 6.76
N GLY A 12 8.39 -15.90 7.16
CA GLY A 12 8.00 -14.71 6.43
C GLY A 12 8.85 -13.58 6.97
N ALA A 13 9.45 -12.82 6.05
CA ALA A 13 10.49 -11.84 6.31
C ALA A 13 10.35 -11.10 7.65
N THR A 14 11.34 -11.28 8.51
CA THR A 14 11.42 -10.56 9.79
C THR A 14 11.72 -9.09 9.55
N TRP A 15 11.42 -8.26 10.55
CA TRP A 15 11.67 -6.81 10.47
C TRP A 15 13.14 -6.51 10.13
N SER A 16 14.09 -7.22 10.73
CA SER A 16 15.52 -7.07 10.46
C SER A 16 15.89 -7.40 9.01
N GLY A 17 15.34 -8.49 8.45
CA GLY A 17 15.59 -8.84 7.05
C GLY A 17 15.04 -7.81 6.05
N ARG A 18 13.88 -7.22 6.35
CA ARG A 18 13.30 -6.13 5.55
C ARG A 18 14.13 -4.86 5.61
N ILE A 19 14.59 -4.48 6.80
CA ILE A 19 15.43 -3.29 6.98
C ILE A 19 16.73 -3.45 6.18
N ALA A 20 17.39 -4.60 6.28
CA ALA A 20 18.62 -4.86 5.54
C ALA A 20 18.39 -4.83 4.01
N ALA A 21 17.28 -5.42 3.53
CA ALA A 21 16.89 -5.39 2.13
C ALA A 21 16.68 -3.97 1.60
N LEU A 22 15.91 -3.16 2.33
CA LEU A 22 15.60 -1.79 1.94
C LEU A 22 16.82 -0.87 2.07
N ALA A 23 17.68 -1.10 3.06
CA ALA A 23 18.96 -0.40 3.18
C ALA A 23 19.87 -0.69 1.98
N GLY A 24 19.92 -1.94 1.52
CA GLY A 24 20.62 -2.32 0.29
C GLY A 24 20.10 -1.56 -0.93
N LEU A 25 18.77 -1.52 -1.12
CA LEU A 25 18.15 -0.75 -2.21
C LEU A 25 18.49 0.75 -2.13
N CYS A 26 18.49 1.33 -0.93
CA CYS A 26 18.88 2.73 -0.75
C CYS A 26 20.35 2.95 -1.10
N ALA A 27 21.24 2.03 -0.69
CA ALA A 27 22.67 2.11 -0.97
C ALA A 27 22.97 1.99 -2.47
N GLU A 28 22.32 1.08 -3.19
CA GLU A 28 22.43 0.92 -4.65
C GLU A 28 22.06 2.20 -5.42
N HIS A 29 21.18 3.03 -4.85
CA HIS A 29 20.71 4.27 -5.46
C HIS A 29 21.18 5.54 -4.74
N LEU A 30 22.25 5.45 -3.94
CA LEU A 30 22.74 6.60 -3.16
C LEU A 30 23.15 7.78 -4.05
N HIS A 31 23.87 7.51 -5.14
CA HIS A 31 24.35 8.54 -6.06
C HIS A 31 23.32 8.95 -7.14
N THR A 32 22.52 8.00 -7.62
CA THR A 32 21.55 8.26 -8.70
C THR A 32 20.20 8.75 -8.20
N GLY A 33 19.95 8.62 -6.89
CA GLY A 33 18.69 8.93 -6.22
C GLY A 33 17.65 7.82 -6.37
N LEU A 34 17.23 7.21 -5.24
CA LEU A 34 16.18 6.19 -5.22
C LEU A 34 14.87 6.71 -5.81
N PHE A 35 14.53 7.96 -5.53
CA PHE A 35 13.38 8.64 -6.11
C PHE A 35 13.46 8.67 -7.65
N ASN A 36 14.59 9.13 -8.19
CA ASN A 36 14.81 9.21 -9.63
C ASN A 36 14.77 7.82 -10.30
N HIS A 37 15.22 6.78 -9.61
CA HIS A 37 15.10 5.41 -10.10
C HIS A 37 13.62 5.04 -10.32
N PHE A 38 12.75 5.25 -9.33
CA PHE A 38 11.32 4.96 -9.48
C PHE A 38 10.63 5.86 -10.50
N LEU A 39 10.99 7.15 -10.58
CA LEU A 39 10.44 8.06 -11.59
C LEU A 39 10.80 7.59 -13.01
N ARG A 40 12.07 7.20 -13.23
CA ARG A 40 12.51 6.61 -14.51
C ARG A 40 11.70 5.38 -14.85
N LEU A 41 11.40 4.50 -13.89
CA LEU A 41 10.57 3.31 -14.14
C LEU A 41 9.15 3.65 -14.61
N VAL A 42 8.52 4.71 -14.10
CA VAL A 42 7.21 5.18 -14.60
C VAL A 42 7.32 5.66 -16.06
N ASN A 43 8.39 6.38 -16.35
CA ASN A 43 8.60 7.00 -17.66
C ASN A 43 9.02 5.99 -18.74
N THR A 44 9.77 4.95 -18.39
CA THR A 44 10.24 3.92 -19.32
C THR A 44 9.33 2.70 -19.37
N ALA A 45 8.45 2.48 -18.40
CA ALA A 45 7.50 1.37 -18.45
C ALA A 45 6.66 1.43 -19.74
N ARG A 46 6.67 0.31 -20.48
CA ARG A 46 5.87 0.10 -21.69
C ARG A 46 5.05 -1.18 -21.52
N PRO A 47 3.79 -1.21 -21.99
CA PRO A 47 3.04 -2.45 -22.07
C PRO A 47 3.73 -3.42 -23.03
N ALA A 48 3.80 -4.70 -22.64
CA ALA A 48 4.24 -5.77 -23.53
C ALA A 48 3.00 -6.39 -24.19
N GLY A 49 2.94 -6.36 -25.52
CA GLY A 49 1.82 -6.91 -26.30
C GLY A 49 0.47 -6.29 -25.92
N ARG A 50 -0.53 -7.12 -25.61
CA ARG A 50 -1.89 -6.70 -25.22
C ARG A 50 -2.03 -6.23 -23.76
N GLN A 51 -0.92 -6.11 -23.02
CA GLN A 51 -0.98 -5.74 -21.62
C GLN A 51 -1.45 -4.28 -21.44
N ARG A 52 -2.29 -4.02 -20.43
CA ARG A 52 -2.64 -2.64 -20.06
C ARG A 52 -1.44 -1.87 -19.51
N ALA A 53 -1.34 -0.59 -19.84
CA ALA A 53 -0.24 0.28 -19.41
C ALA A 53 -0.08 0.33 -17.88
N ASP A 54 -1.18 0.37 -17.13
CA ASP A 54 -1.17 0.36 -15.66
C ASP A 54 -0.47 -0.88 -15.08
N THR A 55 -0.65 -2.03 -15.74
CA THR A 55 -0.08 -3.29 -15.27
C THR A 55 1.43 -3.35 -15.53
N ALA A 56 1.89 -2.72 -16.62
CA ALA A 56 3.31 -2.57 -16.90
C ALA A 56 4.00 -1.65 -15.88
N VAL A 57 3.39 -0.48 -15.61
CA VAL A 57 3.90 0.46 -14.58
C VAL A 57 3.93 -0.20 -13.21
N ARG A 58 2.85 -0.91 -12.82
CA ARG A 58 2.81 -1.68 -11.57
C ARG A 58 3.95 -2.69 -11.48
N ARG A 59 4.19 -3.47 -12.54
CA ARG A 59 5.26 -4.47 -12.57
C ARG A 59 6.63 -3.79 -12.43
N ALA A 60 6.85 -2.69 -13.14
CA ALA A 60 8.09 -1.93 -13.08
C ALA A 60 8.36 -1.44 -11.65
N LEU A 61 7.38 -0.81 -11.00
CA LEU A 61 7.52 -0.28 -9.65
C LEU A 61 7.68 -1.36 -8.56
N LEU A 62 7.00 -2.50 -8.71
CA LEU A 62 7.14 -3.61 -7.75
C LEU A 62 8.43 -4.42 -7.93
N GLY A 63 9.00 -4.42 -9.13
CA GLY A 63 10.15 -5.23 -9.50
C GLY A 63 11.34 -5.09 -8.54
N PRO A 64 11.86 -3.86 -8.30
CA PRO A 64 12.97 -3.62 -7.37
C PRO A 64 12.66 -4.15 -5.96
N LEU A 65 11.46 -3.93 -5.44
CA LEU A 65 11.06 -4.39 -4.11
C LEU A 65 10.98 -5.92 -3.99
N LEU A 66 10.46 -6.58 -5.03
CA LEU A 66 10.26 -8.03 -5.03
C LEU A 66 11.55 -8.83 -5.22
N ARG A 67 12.59 -8.22 -5.79
CA ARG A 67 13.90 -8.85 -6.05
C ARG A 67 14.94 -8.56 -4.99
N LEU A 68 14.56 -7.89 -3.89
CA LEU A 68 15.52 -7.61 -2.82
C LEU A 68 15.99 -8.89 -2.16
N GLU A 69 17.30 -9.06 -2.16
CA GLU A 69 18.00 -10.17 -1.55
C GLU A 69 19.13 -9.66 -0.64
N HIS A 70 19.52 -10.48 0.32
CA HIS A 70 20.63 -10.20 1.21
C HIS A 70 21.31 -11.53 1.59
N PRO A 71 22.65 -11.62 1.51
CA PRO A 71 23.37 -12.89 1.73
C PRO A 71 22.99 -13.62 3.03
N TYR A 72 22.88 -12.86 4.13
CA TYR A 72 22.45 -13.37 5.43
C TYR A 72 20.92 -13.57 5.55
N TRP A 73 20.15 -12.49 5.43
CA TRP A 73 18.72 -12.48 5.73
C TRP A 73 17.86 -13.27 4.77
N SER A 74 18.27 -13.40 3.50
CA SER A 74 17.52 -14.26 2.55
C SER A 74 17.50 -15.72 3.00
N ARG A 75 18.37 -16.13 3.94
CA ARG A 75 18.43 -17.51 4.43
C ARG A 75 18.28 -17.63 5.94
N ARG A 76 17.94 -16.56 6.67
CA ARG A 76 17.79 -16.59 8.14
C ARG A 76 16.68 -15.65 8.59
N CYS A 77 15.86 -16.11 9.53
CA CYS A 77 14.80 -15.28 10.12
C CYS A 77 15.31 -14.45 11.32
N THR A 78 16.30 -14.95 12.06
CA THR A 78 16.84 -14.30 13.26
C THR A 78 18.36 -14.30 13.22
N PHE A 79 18.97 -13.40 14.01
CA PHE A 79 20.41 -13.44 14.26
C PHE A 79 20.79 -14.77 14.90
N GLY A 80 21.86 -15.38 14.39
CA GLY A 80 22.36 -16.70 14.81
C GLY A 80 21.43 -17.88 14.51
N GLY A 81 20.21 -17.66 14.00
CA GLY A 81 19.22 -18.72 13.79
C GLY A 81 19.60 -19.67 12.65
N LYS A 82 19.00 -20.88 12.63
CA LYS A 82 19.25 -21.90 11.61
C LYS A 82 19.06 -21.35 10.19
N ARG A 83 19.97 -21.73 9.29
CA ARG A 83 19.89 -21.39 7.86
C ARG A 83 18.71 -22.13 7.22
N LEU A 84 17.90 -21.42 6.46
CA LEU A 84 16.81 -21.96 5.65
C LEU A 84 17.40 -22.74 4.46
N ALA A 85 16.79 -23.87 4.13
CA ALA A 85 17.18 -24.69 2.98
C ALA A 85 17.00 -23.93 1.66
N ARG A 86 15.92 -23.16 1.53
CA ARG A 86 15.62 -22.29 0.38
C ARG A 86 15.64 -20.82 0.80
N PRO A 87 16.10 -19.91 -0.07
CA PRO A 87 15.97 -18.48 0.19
C PRO A 87 14.51 -18.07 0.40
N SER A 88 14.27 -17.15 1.34
CA SER A 88 12.99 -16.50 1.54
C SER A 88 13.03 -15.07 1.02
N ALA A 89 11.93 -14.63 0.40
CA ALA A 89 11.79 -13.26 -0.06
C ALA A 89 11.80 -12.29 1.13
N LEU A 90 12.64 -11.25 1.07
CA LEU A 90 12.76 -10.25 2.13
C LEU A 90 11.59 -9.26 2.13
N VAL A 91 11.05 -8.96 0.95
CA VAL A 91 9.82 -8.16 0.80
C VAL A 91 8.84 -8.95 -0.05
N GLY A 92 7.83 -9.52 0.61
CA GLY A 92 6.75 -10.22 -0.07
C GLY A 92 5.82 -9.28 -0.85
N ARG A 93 5.08 -9.83 -1.80
CA ARG A 93 4.17 -9.10 -2.70
C ARG A 93 3.20 -8.18 -1.98
N GLN A 94 2.61 -8.64 -0.90
CA GLN A 94 1.67 -7.85 -0.13
C GLN A 94 2.32 -6.60 0.49
N ARG A 95 3.53 -6.73 1.03
CA ARG A 95 4.27 -5.57 1.58
C ARG A 95 4.70 -4.62 0.48
N ALA A 96 5.17 -5.14 -0.65
CA ALA A 96 5.52 -4.32 -1.81
C ALA A 96 4.31 -3.53 -2.35
N MET A 97 3.12 -4.14 -2.38
CA MET A 97 1.88 -3.45 -2.74
C MET A 97 1.50 -2.35 -1.75
N GLY A 98 1.69 -2.58 -0.44
CA GLY A 98 1.51 -1.54 0.58
C GLY A 98 2.46 -0.36 0.38
N ILE A 99 3.75 -0.63 0.18
CA ILE A 99 4.76 0.41 -0.12
C ILE A 99 4.38 1.17 -1.40
N LEU A 100 3.91 0.48 -2.43
CA LEU A 100 3.44 1.11 -3.66
C LEU A 100 2.27 2.06 -3.39
N ALA A 101 1.23 1.59 -2.69
CA ALA A 101 0.00 2.36 -2.46
C ALA A 101 0.20 3.53 -1.48
N ASP A 102 0.95 3.31 -0.40
CA ASP A 102 1.04 4.25 0.73
C ASP A 102 2.23 5.21 0.61
N VAL A 103 3.28 4.84 -0.15
CA VAL A 103 4.52 5.61 -0.24
C VAL A 103 4.82 6.04 -1.67
N LEU A 104 5.05 5.09 -2.58
CA LEU A 104 5.56 5.42 -3.92
C LEU A 104 4.54 6.21 -4.73
N LEU A 105 3.28 5.77 -4.75
CA LEU A 105 2.26 6.39 -5.57
C LEU A 105 1.94 7.84 -5.19
N PRO A 106 1.68 8.19 -3.92
CA PRO A 106 1.43 9.59 -3.55
C PRO A 106 2.65 10.48 -3.80
N MET A 107 3.85 9.98 -3.50
CA MET A 107 5.09 10.74 -3.70
C MET A 107 5.39 10.99 -5.19
N LEU A 108 5.29 9.96 -6.04
CA LEU A 108 5.51 10.09 -7.49
C LEU A 108 4.45 11.00 -8.13
N LEU A 109 3.18 10.86 -7.73
CA LEU A 109 2.10 11.68 -8.26
C LEU A 109 2.25 13.15 -7.87
N ALA A 110 2.66 13.44 -6.62
CA ALA A 110 2.93 14.79 -6.17
C ALA A 110 4.05 15.45 -7.00
N HIS A 111 5.12 14.71 -7.27
CA HIS A 111 6.20 15.19 -8.13
C HIS A 111 5.73 15.42 -9.57
N SER A 112 5.08 14.44 -10.21
CA SER A 112 4.61 14.60 -11.59
C SER A 112 3.68 15.81 -11.75
N ARG A 113 2.86 16.12 -10.75
CA ARG A 113 2.02 17.33 -10.76
C ARG A 113 2.84 18.60 -10.65
N ARG A 114 3.83 18.63 -9.76
CA ARG A 114 4.71 19.79 -9.57
C ARG A 114 5.51 20.11 -10.84
N GLU A 115 5.97 19.09 -11.56
CA GLU A 115 6.73 19.25 -12.80
C GLU A 115 5.82 19.35 -14.05
N ASN A 116 4.50 19.41 -13.90
CA ASN A 116 3.52 19.40 -15.00
C ASN A 116 3.69 18.22 -16.00
N ASP A 117 4.21 17.08 -15.54
CA ASP A 117 4.32 15.85 -16.34
C ASP A 117 2.97 15.11 -16.36
N ALA A 118 2.09 15.57 -17.27
CA ALA A 118 0.76 14.98 -17.47
C ALA A 118 0.83 13.49 -17.87
N GLY A 119 1.90 13.08 -18.57
CA GLY A 119 2.09 11.69 -19.01
C GLY A 119 2.34 10.75 -17.84
N ALA A 120 3.27 11.10 -16.95
CA ALA A 120 3.54 10.33 -15.74
C ALA A 120 2.34 10.38 -14.78
N ALA A 121 1.73 11.56 -14.58
CA ALA A 121 0.56 11.71 -13.73
C ALA A 121 -0.61 10.84 -14.20
N GLY A 122 -0.89 10.80 -15.52
CA GLY A 122 -1.94 9.96 -16.10
C GLY A 122 -1.69 8.47 -15.86
N LYS A 123 -0.46 7.99 -16.09
CA LYS A 123 -0.08 6.58 -15.81
C LYS A 123 -0.26 6.22 -14.34
N LEU A 124 0.15 7.10 -13.43
CA LEU A 124 0.04 6.89 -11.98
C LEU A 124 -1.42 6.91 -11.53
N HIS A 125 -2.25 7.77 -12.12
CA HIS A 125 -3.69 7.78 -11.87
C HIS A 125 -4.37 6.49 -12.33
N GLU A 126 -4.07 6.01 -13.54
CA GLU A 126 -4.61 4.74 -14.03
C GLU A 126 -4.14 3.55 -13.18
N LEU A 127 -2.88 3.54 -12.76
CA LEU A 127 -2.38 2.57 -11.79
C LEU A 127 -3.18 2.60 -10.48
N TRP A 128 -3.33 3.78 -9.87
CA TRP A 128 -4.09 3.97 -8.64
C TRP A 128 -5.52 3.48 -8.80
N ARG A 129 -6.13 3.73 -9.97
CA ARG A 129 -7.50 3.32 -10.29
C ARG A 129 -7.70 1.80 -10.19
N GLY A 130 -6.71 1.04 -10.62
CA GLY A 130 -6.73 -0.42 -10.68
C GLY A 130 -6.09 -1.15 -9.49
N LEU A 131 -5.69 -0.46 -8.42
CA LEU A 131 -5.08 -1.12 -7.27
C LEU A 131 -6.11 -1.95 -6.48
N PRO A 132 -5.86 -3.27 -6.28
CA PRO A 132 -6.76 -4.12 -5.52
C PRO A 132 -6.77 -3.74 -4.05
N ARG A 133 -7.81 -4.15 -3.33
CA ARG A 133 -7.88 -4.03 -1.87
C ARG A 133 -6.65 -4.66 -1.21
N GLN A 134 -6.06 -3.95 -0.26
CA GLN A 134 -4.95 -4.41 0.57
C GLN A 134 -5.46 -5.00 1.90
N GLU A 135 -4.56 -5.59 2.68
CA GLU A 135 -4.89 -5.94 4.06
C GLU A 135 -5.28 -4.68 4.85
N GLY A 136 -6.42 -4.76 5.55
CA GLY A 136 -6.88 -3.64 6.37
C GLY A 136 -5.97 -3.43 7.57
N ASN A 137 -5.87 -2.19 8.03
CA ASN A 137 -5.24 -1.82 9.30
C ASN A 137 -6.31 -1.49 10.35
N VAL A 138 -5.88 -1.02 11.52
CA VAL A 138 -6.81 -0.69 12.63
C VAL A 138 -7.80 0.39 12.20
N VAL A 139 -7.36 1.41 11.45
CA VAL A 139 -8.22 2.49 10.97
C VAL A 139 -9.23 1.98 9.97
N THR A 140 -8.82 1.28 8.91
CA THR A 140 -9.75 0.79 7.89
C THR A 140 -10.75 -0.20 8.50
N ARG A 141 -10.30 -1.10 9.39
CA ARG A 141 -11.21 -2.05 10.06
C ARG A 141 -12.23 -1.34 10.94
N ARG A 142 -11.80 -0.32 11.70
CA ARG A 142 -12.71 0.49 12.52
C ARG A 142 -13.72 1.23 11.65
N MET A 143 -13.26 1.91 10.60
CA MET A 143 -14.14 2.66 9.70
C MET A 143 -15.12 1.76 8.95
N GLU A 144 -14.69 0.55 8.55
CA GLU A 144 -15.58 -0.45 7.98
C GLU A 144 -16.70 -0.86 8.97
N GLN A 145 -16.40 -0.94 10.27
CA GLN A 145 -17.38 -1.25 11.31
C GLN A 145 -18.29 -0.06 11.67
N VAL A 146 -17.79 1.17 11.55
CA VAL A 146 -18.56 2.39 11.84
C VAL A 146 -19.56 2.68 10.72
N ILE A 147 -19.16 2.48 9.47
CA ILE A 147 -19.93 2.90 8.29
C ILE A 147 -20.92 1.84 7.83
N PHE A 148 -20.55 0.56 7.88
CA PHE A 148 -21.33 -0.51 7.27
C PHE A 148 -21.97 -1.42 8.32
N ALA A 149 -23.16 -1.93 8.02
CA ALA A 149 -23.89 -2.81 8.93
C ALA A 149 -23.23 -4.20 9.04
N SER A 150 -22.50 -4.62 8.01
CA SER A 150 -21.81 -5.91 8.00
C SER A 150 -20.44 -5.87 7.33
N ARG A 151 -19.57 -6.82 7.69
CA ARG A 151 -18.28 -7.02 7.02
C ARG A 151 -18.42 -7.40 5.55
N ARG A 152 -19.55 -8.01 5.17
CA ARG A 152 -19.82 -8.39 3.77
C ARG A 152 -20.04 -7.13 2.94
N GLU A 153 -20.98 -6.30 3.36
CA GLU A 153 -21.29 -5.01 2.74
C GLU A 153 -20.03 -4.13 2.66
N ALA A 154 -19.28 -4.02 3.75
CA ALA A 154 -18.02 -3.29 3.77
C ALA A 154 -17.03 -3.79 2.70
N ARG A 155 -16.95 -5.10 2.47
CA ARG A 155 -16.05 -5.67 1.44
C ARG A 155 -16.56 -5.45 0.03
N GLU A 156 -17.87 -5.48 -0.19
CA GLU A 156 -18.50 -5.22 -1.49
C GLU A 156 -18.25 -3.75 -1.90
N VAL A 157 -18.39 -2.81 -0.96
CA VAL A 157 -18.13 -1.40 -1.19
C VAL A 157 -16.64 -1.11 -1.22
N VAL A 158 -15.89 -1.40 -0.15
CA VAL A 158 -14.46 -1.09 0.03
C VAL A 158 -13.57 -2.17 -0.61
N ASN A 159 -13.78 -2.38 -1.91
CA ASN A 159 -13.14 -3.44 -2.70
C ASN A 159 -11.82 -3.03 -3.39
N SER A 160 -11.29 -1.84 -3.11
CA SER A 160 -10.06 -1.32 -3.73
C SER A 160 -9.19 -0.54 -2.74
N ALA A 161 -7.90 -0.42 -3.04
CA ALA A 161 -6.98 0.39 -2.22
C ALA A 161 -7.43 1.86 -2.15
N ARG A 162 -8.01 2.39 -3.23
CA ARG A 162 -8.52 3.77 -3.27
C ARG A 162 -9.62 4.01 -2.24
N ARG A 163 -10.56 3.08 -2.14
CA ARG A 163 -11.64 3.19 -1.15
C ARG A 163 -11.11 3.03 0.28
N GLN A 164 -10.09 2.19 0.49
CA GLN A 164 -9.40 2.12 1.78
C GLN A 164 -8.70 3.45 2.15
N GLN A 165 -8.09 4.13 1.18
CA GLN A 165 -7.54 5.48 1.39
C GLN A 165 -8.64 6.51 1.70
N GLY A 166 -9.83 6.38 1.08
CA GLY A 166 -11.00 7.18 1.44
C GLY A 166 -11.41 6.99 2.91
N LEU A 167 -11.37 5.76 3.44
CA LEU A 167 -11.62 5.51 4.86
C LEU A 167 -10.57 6.18 5.76
N HIS A 168 -9.31 6.21 5.35
CA HIS A 168 -8.26 6.94 6.07
C HIS A 168 -8.53 8.44 6.11
N GLN A 169 -8.97 9.02 4.99
CA GLN A 169 -9.33 10.43 4.90
C GLN A 169 -10.51 10.76 5.81
N LEU A 170 -11.60 10.00 5.72
CA LEU A 170 -12.78 10.17 6.59
C LEU A 170 -12.43 10.03 8.08
N TYR A 171 -11.58 9.05 8.42
CA TYR A 171 -11.13 8.90 9.79
C TYR A 171 -10.36 10.13 10.28
N ARG A 172 -9.44 10.65 9.46
CA ARG A 172 -8.59 11.79 9.82
C ARG A 172 -9.40 13.08 9.93
N ASP A 173 -10.30 13.34 8.98
CA ASP A 173 -11.00 14.61 8.87
C ASP A 173 -12.23 14.69 9.77
N CYS A 174 -12.84 13.55 10.10
CA CYS A 174 -14.07 13.51 10.89
C CYS A 174 -13.87 12.75 12.21
N CYS A 175 -13.58 11.45 12.15
CA CYS A 175 -13.66 10.57 13.33
C CYS A 175 -12.50 10.70 14.33
N ARG A 176 -11.41 11.39 13.96
CA ARG A 176 -10.25 11.65 14.82
C ARG A 176 -10.27 13.05 15.44
N LEU A 177 -10.93 14.00 14.78
CA LEU A 177 -11.06 15.38 15.24
C LEU A 177 -12.34 15.54 16.08
N GLU A 178 -12.44 16.64 16.83
CA GLU A 178 -13.61 16.94 17.67
C GLU A 178 -14.88 17.25 16.88
N ALA A 179 -14.79 17.45 15.57
CA ALA A 179 -15.93 17.71 14.69
C ALA A 179 -17.02 16.61 14.73
N GLY A 180 -16.67 15.42 15.23
CA GLY A 180 -17.64 14.36 15.50
C GLY A 180 -18.38 13.88 14.26
N CYS A 181 -19.53 13.24 14.46
CA CYS A 181 -20.38 12.78 13.36
C CYS A 181 -21.14 13.92 12.68
N GLU A 182 -21.46 15.00 13.41
CA GLU A 182 -22.29 16.11 12.92
C GLU A 182 -21.64 16.86 11.75
N GLY A 183 -20.31 17.03 11.78
CA GLY A 183 -19.55 17.62 10.67
C GLY A 183 -19.08 16.61 9.61
N CYS A 184 -19.42 15.33 9.72
CA CYS A 184 -18.92 14.31 8.82
C CYS A 184 -19.65 14.35 7.47
N VAL A 185 -18.91 14.58 6.37
CA VAL A 185 -19.47 14.63 5.00
C VAL A 185 -20.31 13.41 4.64
N LEU A 186 -19.92 12.22 5.13
CA LEU A 186 -20.64 10.99 4.87
C LEU A 186 -21.96 10.93 5.65
N TYR A 187 -21.96 11.41 6.90
CA TYR A 187 -23.15 11.45 7.74
C TYR A 187 -24.16 12.47 7.21
N LEU A 188 -23.68 13.66 6.83
CA LEU A 188 -24.49 14.69 6.18
C LEU A 188 -25.13 14.19 4.89
N ALA A 189 -24.37 13.51 4.03
CA ALA A 189 -24.90 12.90 2.81
C ALA A 189 -25.97 11.83 3.09
N HIS A 190 -25.76 11.01 4.13
CA HIS A 190 -26.74 10.01 4.54
C HIS A 190 -28.03 10.64 5.10
N GLN A 191 -27.93 11.71 5.89
CA GLN A 191 -29.10 12.45 6.37
C GLN A 191 -29.88 13.08 5.21
N ALA A 192 -29.19 13.72 4.26
CA ALA A 192 -29.81 14.28 3.06
C ALA A 192 -30.50 13.20 2.21
N GLY A 193 -29.91 12.02 2.10
CA GLY A 193 -30.52 10.87 1.42
C GLY A 193 -31.80 10.38 2.11
N LYS A 194 -31.86 10.38 3.45
CA LYS A 194 -33.08 10.05 4.20
C LYS A 194 -34.20 11.07 4.01
N SER A 195 -33.87 12.36 3.89
CA SER A 195 -34.87 13.40 3.61
C SER A 195 -35.43 13.35 2.17
N LEU A 196 -34.74 12.66 1.26
CA LEU A 196 -35.14 12.52 -0.15
C LEU A 196 -35.81 11.18 -0.46
N ALA A 197 -35.81 10.22 0.47
CA ALA A 197 -36.53 8.96 0.32
C ALA A 197 -38.02 9.21 0.64
N PRO A 198 -38.96 9.02 -0.32
CA PRO A 198 -40.37 9.09 -0.01
C PRO A 198 -40.74 7.94 0.95
N LEU A 199 -41.55 8.28 1.96
CA LEU A 199 -42.13 7.35 2.94
C LEU A 199 -42.83 6.17 2.26
#